data_AF-A0A1F5CNV3-F1
#
_entry.id   AF-A0A1F5CNV3-F1
#
_cell.length_a   1.000
_cell.length_b   1.000
_cell.length_c   1.000
_cell.angle_alpha   90.00
_cell.angle_beta   90.00
_cell.angle_gamma   90.00
#
_symmetry.space_group_name_H-M   'P 1'
#
loop_
_entity.id
_entity.type
_entity.pdbx_description
1 polymer ?
#
loop_
_entity_poly.entity_id
_entity_poly.type
_entity_poly.pdbx_seq_one_letter_code
_entity_poly.pdbx_strand_id
1 'polypeptide(L)'
;MTNVLERKFSEAERALEDVKSKGFSDDEYRAGYLNALEGILLSVRSGDERDFFNKVDFNKSNMKKYVDDFKSLTGNPLRTNWDMGFLSAWTDLLNYRINTGNHSTPK
;
A
#
# COMPACT_ATOMS: atom_id res chain seq x y z
N MET A 1 1.25 -24.96 15.97
CA MET A 1 1.03 -23.60 16.52
C MET A 1 1.36 -22.61 15.43
N THR A 2 0.35 -22.00 14.81
CA THR A 2 0.55 -20.97 13.78
C THR A 2 1.10 -19.72 14.47
N ASN A 3 2.26 -19.24 14.04
CA ASN A 3 2.90 -18.04 14.59
C ASN A 3 1.97 -16.82 14.42
N VAL A 4 2.01 -15.87 15.37
CA VAL A 4 1.24 -14.60 15.30
C VAL A 4 1.45 -13.88 13.96
N LEU A 5 2.66 -13.94 13.40
CA LEU A 5 2.97 -13.36 12.08
C LEU A 5 2.18 -14.03 10.96
N GLU A 6 2.21 -15.36 10.89
CA GLU A 6 1.45 -16.14 9.90
C GLU A 6 -0.06 -15.86 9.96
N ARG A 7 -0.59 -15.68 11.18
CA ARG A 7 -2.00 -15.29 11.36
C ARG A 7 -2.30 -13.91 10.81
N LYS A 8 -1.42 -12.92 11.06
CA LYS A 8 -1.55 -11.56 10.51
C LYS A 8 -1.46 -11.55 8.98
N PHE A 9 -0.57 -12.35 8.39
CA PHE A 9 -0.51 -12.51 6.93
C PHE A 9 -1.78 -13.14 6.37
N SER A 10 -2.29 -14.21 7.01
CA SER A 10 -3.55 -14.85 6.61
C SER A 10 -4.76 -13.91 6.71
N GLU A 11 -4.75 -12.96 7.65
CA GLU A 11 -5.78 -11.92 7.78
C GLU A 11 -5.62 -10.85 6.70
N ALA A 12 -4.39 -10.43 6.39
CA ALA A 12 -4.10 -9.48 5.32
C ALA A 12 -4.45 -10.04 3.92
N GLU A 13 -4.14 -11.30 3.65
CA GLU A 13 -4.51 -11.99 2.41
C GLU A 13 -6.03 -12.04 2.24
N ARG A 14 -6.78 -12.35 3.31
CA ARG A 14 -8.25 -12.32 3.28
C ARG A 14 -8.80 -10.92 3.02
N ALA A 15 -8.27 -9.91 3.68
CA ALA A 15 -8.67 -8.52 3.44
C ALA A 15 -8.39 -8.08 1.99
N LEU A 16 -7.30 -8.56 1.39
CA LEU A 16 -7.00 -8.29 -0.01
C LEU A 16 -8.00 -8.98 -0.96
N GLU A 17 -8.36 -10.24 -0.70
CA GLU A 17 -9.41 -10.92 -1.48
C GLU A 17 -10.76 -10.20 -1.38
N ASP A 18 -11.10 -9.66 -0.21
CA ASP A 18 -12.30 -8.83 -0.06
C ASP A 18 -12.21 -7.57 -0.93
N VAL A 19 -11.05 -6.90 -0.99
CA VAL A 19 -10.84 -5.74 -1.88
C VAL A 19 -10.95 -6.13 -3.35
N LYS A 20 -10.41 -7.29 -3.77
CA LYS A 20 -10.52 -7.80 -5.14
C LYS A 20 -11.97 -7.99 -5.59
N SER A 21 -12.85 -8.33 -4.65
CA SER A 21 -14.29 -8.51 -4.88
C SER A 21 -15.08 -7.19 -4.96
N LYS A 22 -14.50 -6.06 -4.55
CA LYS A 22 -15.16 -4.75 -4.63
C LYS A 22 -15.21 -4.27 -6.08
N GLY A 23 -16.30 -3.60 -6.42
CA GLY A 23 -16.46 -2.94 -7.71
C GLY A 23 -15.58 -1.69 -7.78
N PHE A 24 -14.76 -1.61 -8.82
CA PHE A 24 -14.05 -0.40 -9.23
C PHE A 24 -14.69 0.09 -10.54
N SER A 25 -14.71 1.40 -10.74
CA SER A 25 -15.29 1.99 -11.96
C SER A 25 -14.42 1.82 -13.21
N ASP A 26 -13.14 1.50 -13.04
CA ASP A 26 -12.15 1.34 -14.10
C ASP A 26 -11.25 0.14 -13.81
N ASP A 27 -11.12 -0.77 -14.79
CA ASP A 27 -10.39 -2.03 -14.64
C ASP A 27 -8.87 -1.83 -14.61
N GLU A 28 -8.35 -0.84 -15.33
CA GLU A 28 -6.93 -0.55 -15.37
C GLU A 28 -6.48 0.05 -14.02
N TYR A 29 -7.26 0.99 -13.49
CA TYR A 29 -7.12 1.53 -12.15
C TYR A 29 -7.20 0.43 -11.08
N ARG A 30 -8.19 -0.46 -11.19
CA ARG A 30 -8.34 -1.62 -10.30
C ARG A 30 -7.07 -2.49 -10.31
N ALA A 31 -6.55 -2.79 -11.49
CA ALA A 31 -5.34 -3.59 -11.64
C ALA A 31 -4.13 -2.93 -10.95
N GLY A 32 -3.94 -1.63 -11.13
CA GLY A 32 -2.86 -0.89 -10.46
C GLY A 32 -3.00 -0.88 -8.93
N TYR A 33 -4.22 -0.63 -8.44
CA TYR A 33 -4.51 -0.61 -7.01
C TYR A 33 -4.24 -1.95 -6.34
N LEU A 34 -4.72 -3.04 -6.94
CA LEU A 34 -4.50 -4.39 -6.42
C LEU A 34 -3.02 -4.78 -6.49
N ASN A 35 -2.33 -4.44 -7.57
CA ASN A 35 -0.91 -4.73 -7.73
C ASN A 35 -0.05 -4.05 -6.65
N ALA A 36 -0.36 -2.80 -6.30
CA ALA A 36 0.31 -2.11 -5.20
C ALA A 36 0.10 -2.83 -3.86
N LEU A 37 -1.13 -3.23 -3.52
CA LEU A 37 -1.43 -3.94 -2.28
C LEU A 37 -0.72 -5.31 -2.20
N GLU A 38 -0.72 -6.05 -3.30
CA GLU A 38 0.01 -7.32 -3.42
C GLU A 38 1.52 -7.12 -3.24
N GLY A 39 2.09 -6.11 -3.90
CA GLY A 39 3.50 -5.76 -3.77
C GLY A 39 3.89 -5.34 -2.35
N ILE A 40 3.04 -4.57 -1.67
CA ILE A 40 3.24 -4.21 -0.26
C ILE A 40 3.25 -5.46 0.62
N LEU A 41 2.27 -6.35 0.46
CA LEU A 41 2.17 -7.58 1.25
C LEU A 41 3.40 -8.48 1.03
N LEU A 42 3.82 -8.63 -0.23
CA LEU A 42 5.02 -9.39 -0.58
C LEU A 42 6.27 -8.78 0.06
N SER A 43 6.39 -7.45 0.04
CA SER A 43 7.51 -6.75 0.66
C SER A 43 7.57 -6.98 2.17
N VAL A 44 6.43 -6.88 2.87
CA VAL A 44 6.39 -7.16 4.32
C VAL A 44 6.81 -8.62 4.60
N ARG A 45 6.37 -9.55 3.75
CA ARG A 45 6.65 -10.98 3.91
C ARG A 45 8.11 -11.33 3.62
N SER A 46 8.72 -10.68 2.62
CA SER A 46 10.12 -10.91 2.25
C SER A 46 11.08 -10.39 3.31
N GLY A 47 10.74 -9.27 3.95
CA GLY A 47 11.66 -8.52 4.82
C GLY A 47 12.86 -7.93 4.07
N ASP A 48 12.81 -7.86 2.74
CA ASP A 48 13.91 -7.36 1.93
C ASP A 48 14.08 -5.85 2.13
N GLU A 49 15.21 -5.43 2.70
CA GLU A 49 15.54 -4.04 3.00
C GLU A 49 15.67 -3.13 1.76
N ARG A 50 15.74 -3.74 0.56
CA ARG A 50 15.75 -2.99 -0.70
C ARG A 50 14.35 -2.53 -1.10
N ASP A 51 13.33 -3.20 -0.61
CA ASP A 51 11.95 -2.83 -0.89
C ASP A 51 11.59 -1.53 -0.18
N PHE A 52 10.85 -0.67 -0.88
CA PHE A 52 10.47 0.64 -0.36
C PHE A 52 9.80 0.53 1.02
N PHE A 53 8.86 -0.40 1.20
CA PHE A 53 8.11 -0.55 2.44
C PHE A 53 9.00 -0.88 3.64
N ASN A 54 10.00 -1.74 3.48
CA ASN A 54 10.88 -2.14 4.56
C ASN A 54 12.00 -1.12 4.83
N LYS A 55 12.34 -0.30 3.83
CA LYS A 55 13.41 0.70 3.90
C LYS A 55 13.00 2.00 4.58
N VAL A 56 11.75 2.45 4.42
CA VAL A 56 11.36 3.81 4.80
C VAL A 56 10.97 3.95 6.27
N ASP A 57 11.27 5.12 6.83
CA ASP A 57 10.78 5.51 8.15
C ASP A 57 9.34 6.08 8.03
N PHE A 58 8.38 5.36 8.60
CA PHE A 58 6.97 5.72 8.65
C PHE A 58 6.60 6.67 9.80
N ASN A 59 7.50 7.58 10.18
CA ASN A 59 7.09 8.71 11.01
C ASN A 59 6.06 9.59 10.29
N LYS A 60 5.23 10.31 11.07
CA LYS A 60 4.11 11.10 10.53
C LYS A 60 4.52 12.14 9.49
N SER A 61 5.70 12.77 9.64
CA SER A 61 6.18 13.80 8.72
C SER A 61 6.55 13.19 7.36
N ASN A 62 7.31 12.09 7.38
CA ASN A 62 7.70 11.37 6.18
C ASN A 62 6.50 10.81 5.44
N MET A 63 5.54 10.21 6.15
CA MET A 63 4.32 9.70 5.54
C MET A 63 3.51 10.79 4.83
N LYS A 64 3.39 11.99 5.43
CA LYS A 64 2.74 13.13 4.77
C LYS A 64 3.48 13.54 3.49
N LYS A 65 4.82 13.60 3.55
CA LYS A 65 5.63 13.91 2.37
C LYS A 65 5.41 12.89 1.25
N TYR A 66 5.41 11.59 1.55
CA TYR A 66 5.14 10.55 0.55
C TYR A 66 3.73 10.67 -0.04
N VAL A 67 2.72 11.00 0.78
CA VAL A 67 1.36 11.27 0.27
C VAL A 67 1.37 12.44 -0.71
N ASP A 68 2.07 13.53 -0.40
CA ASP A 68 2.14 14.70 -1.27
C ASP A 68 2.91 14.38 -2.58
N ASP A 69 4.02 13.64 -2.48
CA ASP A 69 4.81 13.19 -3.63
C ASP A 69 3.97 12.30 -4.56
N PHE A 70 3.24 11.32 -4.01
CA PHE A 70 2.38 10.42 -4.80
C PHE A 70 1.21 11.17 -5.45
N LYS A 71 0.57 12.11 -4.74
CA LYS A 71 -0.46 12.96 -5.32
C LYS A 71 0.08 13.83 -6.46
N SER A 72 1.27 14.39 -6.30
CA SER A 72 1.93 15.14 -7.36
C SER A 72 2.16 14.29 -8.60
N LEU A 73 2.58 13.03 -8.43
CA LEU A 73 2.77 12.08 -9.54
C LEU A 73 1.45 11.74 -10.24
N THR A 74 0.33 11.59 -9.51
CA THR A 74 -0.99 11.34 -10.10
C THR A 74 -1.56 12.53 -10.88
N GLY A 75 -1.13 13.75 -10.56
CA GLY A 75 -1.53 14.96 -11.28
C GLY A 75 -0.84 15.14 -12.64
N ASN A 76 0.09 14.27 -13.01
CA ASN A 76 0.80 14.33 -14.29
C ASN A 76 -0.02 13.66 -15.41
N PRO A 77 -0.33 14.37 -16.51
CA PRO A 77 -1.18 13.86 -17.60
C PRO A 77 -0.60 12.68 -18.39
N LEU A 78 0.67 12.31 -18.16
CA LEU A 78 1.30 11.14 -18.80
C LEU A 78 1.04 9.82 -18.06
N ARG A 79 0.30 9.83 -16.95
CA ARG A 79 -0.01 8.64 -16.16
C ARG A 79 -1.20 7.88 -16.72
N THR A 80 -1.10 6.56 -16.76
CA THR A 80 -2.24 5.72 -17.13
C THR A 80 -3.18 5.54 -15.94
N ASN A 81 -4.38 5.00 -16.18
CA ASN A 81 -5.30 4.68 -15.08
C ASN A 81 -4.67 3.65 -14.13
N TRP A 82 -3.82 2.76 -14.64
CA TRP A 82 -3.03 1.83 -13.84
C TRP A 82 -2.15 2.55 -12.82
N ASP A 83 -1.33 3.51 -13.29
CA ASP A 83 -0.43 4.28 -12.43
C ASP A 83 -1.22 5.03 -11.34
N MET A 84 -2.37 5.59 -11.69
CA MET A 84 -3.25 6.26 -10.73
C MET A 84 -3.76 5.28 -9.66
N GLY A 85 -4.20 4.09 -10.06
CA GLY A 85 -4.62 3.04 -9.11
C GLY A 85 -3.50 2.64 -8.16
N PHE A 86 -2.30 2.41 -8.70
CA PHE A 86 -1.12 2.00 -7.93
C PHE A 86 -0.75 3.05 -6.86
N LEU A 87 -0.68 4.32 -7.25
CA LEU A 87 -0.33 5.42 -6.35
C LEU A 87 -1.45 5.72 -5.33
N SER A 88 -2.71 5.51 -5.70
CA SER A 88 -3.84 5.64 -4.78
C SER A 88 -3.81 4.62 -3.64
N ALA A 89 -3.48 3.35 -3.92
CA ALA A 89 -3.36 2.33 -2.86
C ALA A 89 -2.31 2.71 -1.81
N TRP A 90 -1.16 3.22 -2.25
CA TRP A 90 -0.13 3.74 -1.36
C TRP A 90 -0.61 4.95 -0.55
N THR A 91 -1.30 5.87 -1.20
CA THR A 91 -1.87 7.06 -0.56
C THR A 91 -2.88 6.68 0.52
N ASP A 92 -3.77 5.73 0.25
CA ASP A 92 -4.76 5.22 1.20
C ASP A 92 -4.10 4.56 2.41
N LEU A 93 -3.10 3.70 2.19
CA LEU A 93 -2.36 3.03 3.25
C LEU A 93 -1.66 4.03 4.19
N LEU A 94 -0.97 5.02 3.61
CA LEU A 94 -0.27 6.04 4.38
C LEU A 94 -1.25 6.93 5.16
N ASN A 95 -2.35 7.35 4.55
CA ASN A 95 -3.39 8.12 5.24
C ASN A 95 -4.03 7.31 6.38
N TYR A 96 -4.32 6.03 6.17
CA TYR A 96 -4.81 5.16 7.24
C TYR A 96 -3.82 5.08 8.41
N ARG A 97 -2.52 4.86 8.14
CA ARG A 97 -1.47 4.84 9.18
C ARG A 97 -1.34 6.18 9.91
N ILE A 98 -1.41 7.30 9.19
CA ILE A 98 -1.40 8.65 9.77
C ILE A 98 -2.59 8.84 10.72
N ASN A 99 -3.79 8.45 10.28
CA ASN A 99 -5.04 8.68 10.99
C ASN A 99 -5.22 7.76 12.21
N THR A 100 -4.63 6.56 12.16
CA THR A 100 -4.67 5.58 13.27
C THR A 100 -3.50 5.70 14.24
N GLY A 101 -2.56 6.62 13.99
CA GLY A 101 -1.37 6.81 14.84
C GLY A 101 -0.34 5.68 14.73
N ASN A 102 -0.44 4.82 13.70
CA ASN A 102 0.52 3.75 13.46
C ASN A 102 1.77 4.31 12.76
N HIS A 103 2.68 4.85 13.56
CA HIS A 103 3.95 5.42 13.12
C HIS A 103 5.13 4.45 13.23
N SER A 104 4.86 3.17 13.53
CA SER A 104 5.89 2.15 13.62
C SER A 104 6.40 1.77 12.24
N THR A 105 7.72 1.67 12.09
CA THR A 105 8.28 0.90 10.99
C THR A 105 7.84 -0.56 11.12
N PRO A 106 7.39 -1.20 10.03
CA PRO A 106 7.26 -2.64 9.98
C PRO A 106 8.62 -3.25 10.35
N LYS A 107 8.62 -4.16 11.31
CA LYS A 107 9.79 -4.98 11.67
C LYS A 107 9.54 -6.41 11.24
#